data_AF-D4JDH2-F1
#
_entry.id   AF-D4JDH2-F1
#
_cell.length_a   1.000
_cell.length_b   1.000
_cell.length_c   1.000
_cell.angle_alpha   90.00
_cell.angle_beta   90.00
_cell.angle_gamma   90.00
#
_symmetry.space_group_name_H-M   'P 1'
#
loop_
_entity.id
_entity.type
_entity.pdbx_description
1 polymer ?
#
loop_
_entity_poly.entity_id
_entity_poly.type
_entity_poly.pdbx_seq_one_letter_code
_entity_poly.pdbx_strand_id
1 'polypeptide(L)'
;MSDTYFDLPSRLEDSFPEIDSDIVTDLRKTSEEYVDIQQQISDLKKQFPCIMKVMEDKGEIHLTAEEHAAFVQCLRLSRKLDDMERLQLYFRGHTDAVAYLKKIKAI
;
A
#
# COMPACT_ATOMS: atom_id res chain seq x y z
N MET A 1 30.77 24.19 5.17
CA MET A 1 29.86 23.68 4.12
C MET A 1 28.89 22.78 4.84
N SER A 2 27.60 23.11 4.81
CA SER A 2 26.61 22.44 5.64
C SER A 2 26.46 20.97 5.22
N ASP A 3 26.38 20.08 6.20
CA ASP A 3 26.19 18.63 6.02
C ASP A 3 24.87 18.24 5.27
N THR A 4 24.12 19.24 4.81
CA THR A 4 22.80 19.13 4.20
C THR A 4 22.77 18.36 2.87
N TYR A 5 23.89 18.24 2.15
CA TYR A 5 23.95 17.41 0.93
C TYR A 5 24.07 15.90 1.23
N PHE A 6 24.50 15.54 2.44
CA PHE A 6 24.81 14.17 2.85
C PHE A 6 23.78 13.52 3.76
N ASP A 7 22.69 14.20 4.10
CA ASP A 7 21.62 13.62 4.92
C ASP A 7 20.71 12.73 4.08
N LEU A 8 21.23 11.55 3.75
CA LEU A 8 20.50 10.52 3.03
C LEU A 8 19.21 10.10 3.77
N PRO A 9 19.20 9.92 5.11
CA PRO A 9 17.97 9.64 5.85
C PRO A 9 16.84 10.63 5.59
N SER A 10 17.05 11.94 5.78
CA SER A 10 15.98 12.93 5.58
C SER A 10 15.48 12.96 4.13
N ARG A 11 16.38 12.79 3.16
CA ARG A 11 16.00 12.72 1.75
C ARG A 11 15.14 11.49 1.42
N LEU A 12 15.40 10.36 2.08
CA LEU A 12 14.58 9.15 1.91
C LEU A 12 13.20 9.32 2.55
N GLU A 13 13.13 9.98 3.71
CA GLU A 13 11.85 10.33 4.34
C GLU A 13 11.03 11.28 3.44
N ASP A 14 11.66 12.32 2.89
CA ASP A 14 11.03 13.27 1.97
C ASP A 14 10.53 12.60 0.67
N SER A 15 11.28 11.62 0.14
CA SER A 15 10.92 10.87 -1.07
C SER A 15 9.98 9.69 -0.81
N PHE A 16 9.68 9.34 0.44
CA PHE A 16 8.87 8.16 0.75
C PHE A 16 7.49 8.15 0.07
N PRO A 17 6.72 9.26 0.02
CA PRO A 17 5.43 9.27 -0.67
C PRO A 17 5.52 8.93 -2.17
N GLU A 18 6.60 9.33 -2.84
CA GLU A 18 6.85 8.99 -4.25
C GLU A 18 7.19 7.50 -4.38
N ILE A 19 8.07 6.99 -3.52
CA ILE A 19 8.45 5.56 -3.50
C ILE A 19 7.21 4.68 -3.26
N ASP A 20 6.35 5.06 -2.32
CA ASP A 20 5.11 4.35 -1.99
C ASP A 20 4.12 4.36 -3.17
N SER A 21 3.92 5.52 -3.79
CA SER A 21 3.08 5.66 -4.98
C SER A 21 3.59 4.83 -6.18
N ASP A 22 4.90 4.79 -6.38
CA ASP A 22 5.53 3.96 -7.40
C ASP A 22 5.25 2.47 -7.16
N ILE A 23 5.33 2.00 -5.92
CA ILE A 23 5.04 0.60 -5.59
C ILE A 23 3.62 0.22 -6.00
N VAL A 24 2.63 1.04 -5.66
CA VAL A 24 1.24 0.81 -6.07
C VAL A 24 1.11 0.82 -7.60
N THR A 25 1.80 1.74 -8.27
CA THR A 25 1.76 1.87 -9.74
C THR A 25 2.36 0.65 -10.42
N ASP A 26 3.48 0.14 -9.92
CA ASP A 26 4.15 -1.03 -10.46
C ASP A 26 3.32 -2.29 -10.21
N LEU A 27 2.80 -2.48 -9.00
CA LEU A 27 1.93 -3.63 -8.69
C LEU A 27 0.71 -3.70 -9.59
N ARG A 28 0.06 -2.56 -9.90
CA ARG A 28 -1.07 -2.52 -10.85
C ARG A 28 -0.68 -2.93 -12.27
N LYS A 29 0.57 -2.70 -12.67
CA LYS A 29 1.06 -3.06 -14.02
C LYS A 29 1.51 -4.52 -14.08
N THR A 30 2.04 -5.06 -12.99
CA THR A 30 2.76 -6.35 -13.02
C THR A 30 2.04 -7.49 -12.31
N SER A 31 1.02 -7.21 -11.49
CA SER A 31 0.30 -8.23 -10.72
C SER A 31 -1.18 -8.24 -11.06
N GLU A 32 -1.60 -9.29 -11.78
CA GLU A 32 -3.02 -9.56 -12.06
C GLU A 32 -3.80 -9.76 -10.75
N GLU A 33 -3.22 -10.50 -9.79
CA GLU A 33 -3.81 -10.74 -8.47
C GLU A 33 -4.10 -9.42 -7.72
N TYR A 34 -3.17 -8.46 -7.76
CA TYR A 34 -3.36 -7.16 -7.12
C TYR A 34 -4.56 -6.41 -7.73
N VAL A 35 -4.66 -6.39 -9.06
CA VAL A 35 -5.78 -5.76 -9.79
C VAL A 35 -7.10 -6.45 -9.48
N ASP A 36 -7.13 -7.78 -9.44
CA ASP A 36 -8.32 -8.56 -9.11
C ASP A 36 -8.83 -8.27 -7.70
N ILE A 37 -7.93 -8.15 -6.72
CA ILE A 37 -8.29 -7.81 -5.35
C ILE A 37 -8.85 -6.38 -5.28
N GLN A 38 -8.23 -5.41 -5.98
CA GLN A 38 -8.74 -4.04 -6.06
C GLN A 38 -10.16 -4.01 -6.65
N GLN A 39 -10.40 -4.79 -7.69
CA GLN A 39 -11.71 -4.90 -8.31
C GLN A 39 -12.74 -5.52 -7.37
N GLN A 40 -12.41 -6.60 -6.67
CA GLN A 40 -13.28 -7.22 -5.65
C GLN A 40 -13.64 -6.24 -4.53
N ILE A 41 -12.68 -5.45 -4.04
CA ILE A 41 -12.95 -4.40 -3.04
C ILE A 41 -13.91 -3.34 -3.60
N SER A 42 -13.69 -2.90 -4.84
CA SER A 42 -14.55 -1.93 -5.53
C SER A 42 -15.98 -2.43 -5.63
N ASP A 43 -16.16 -3.70 -6.00
CA ASP A 43 -17.49 -4.30 -6.17
C ASP A 43 -18.19 -4.52 -4.83
N LEU A 44 -17.46 -4.94 -3.79
CA LEU A 44 -18.00 -5.00 -2.43
C LEU A 44 -18.48 -3.64 -1.94
N LYS A 45 -17.70 -2.57 -2.14
CA LYS A 45 -18.09 -1.21 -1.74
C LYS A 45 -19.33 -0.70 -2.48
N LYS A 46 -19.50 -1.07 -3.76
CA LYS A 46 -20.70 -0.74 -4.54
C LYS A 46 -21.92 -1.52 -4.08
N GLN A 47 -21.76 -2.82 -3.80
CA GLN A 47 -22.84 -3.69 -3.36
C GLN A 47 -23.29 -3.37 -1.92
N PHE A 48 -22.34 -3.01 -1.05
CA PHE A 48 -22.58 -2.74 0.37
C PHE A 48 -22.09 -1.34 0.75
N PRO A 49 -22.90 -0.29 0.51
CA PRO A 49 -22.54 1.09 0.87
C PRO A 49 -22.24 1.32 2.35
N CYS A 50 -22.69 0.41 3.23
CA CYS A 50 -22.35 0.41 4.66
C CYS A 50 -20.83 0.36 4.90
N ILE A 51 -20.04 -0.23 3.98
CA ILE A 51 -18.59 -0.32 4.12
C ILE A 51 -17.96 1.08 4.19
N MET A 52 -18.40 2.01 3.34
CA MET A 52 -17.90 3.38 3.36
C MET A 52 -18.37 4.12 4.62
N LYS A 53 -19.64 3.93 5.02
CA LYS A 53 -20.19 4.52 6.25
C LYS A 53 -19.37 4.12 7.48
N VAL A 54 -18.99 2.85 7.60
CA VAL A 54 -18.17 2.36 8.72
C VAL A 54 -16.80 3.03 8.79
N MET A 55 -16.24 3.45 7.65
CA MET A 55 -14.92 4.10 7.61
C MET A 55 -14.99 5.62 7.84
N GLU A 56 -16.11 6.27 7.49
CA GLU A 56 -16.22 7.74 7.45
C GLU A 56 -17.08 8.32 8.58
N ASP A 57 -18.14 7.62 8.99
CA ASP A 57 -19.07 8.12 10.00
C ASP A 57 -18.50 8.01 11.42
N LYS A 58 -18.82 9.00 12.24
CA LYS A 58 -18.40 9.07 13.66
C LYS A 58 -19.49 8.65 14.65
N GLY A 59 -20.68 8.33 14.14
CA GLY A 59 -21.84 7.94 14.92
C GLY A 59 -21.92 6.42 15.14
N GLU A 60 -22.98 6.00 15.82
CA GLU A 60 -23.29 4.58 15.95
C GLU A 60 -23.75 3.98 14.62
N ILE A 61 -23.24 2.79 14.28
CA ILE A 61 -23.56 2.09 13.05
C ILE A 61 -24.04 0.68 13.40
N HIS A 62 -25.19 0.31 12.85
CA HIS A 62 -25.75 -1.02 12.98
C HIS A 62 -25.61 -1.73 11.65
N LEU A 63 -25.05 -2.95 11.67
CA LEU A 63 -24.88 -3.79 10.49
C LEU A 63 -25.75 -5.04 10.62
N THR A 64 -26.39 -5.42 9.53
CA THR A 64 -26.93 -6.77 9.38
C THR A 64 -25.80 -7.81 9.34
N ALA A 65 -26.13 -9.08 9.50
CA ALA A 65 -25.14 -10.16 9.41
C ALA A 65 -24.45 -10.21 8.04
N GLU A 66 -25.18 -9.91 6.95
CA GLU A 66 -24.65 -9.87 5.59
C GLU A 66 -23.70 -8.67 5.40
N GLU A 67 -24.10 -7.48 5.83
CA GLU A 67 -23.26 -6.28 5.79
C GLU A 67 -21.97 -6.45 6.61
N HIS A 68 -22.07 -7.05 7.80
CA HIS A 68 -20.90 -7.36 8.61
C HIS A 68 -19.96 -8.35 7.90
N ALA A 69 -20.50 -9.40 7.27
CA ALA A 69 -19.70 -10.35 6.50
C ALA A 69 -18.99 -9.68 5.31
N ALA A 70 -19.70 -8.81 4.58
CA ALA A 70 -19.13 -8.03 3.48
C ALA A 70 -18.02 -7.08 3.96
N PHE A 71 -18.22 -6.40 5.09
CA PHE A 71 -17.22 -5.53 5.68
C PHE A 71 -15.96 -6.29 6.11
N VAL A 72 -16.12 -7.44 6.79
CA VAL A 72 -14.99 -8.31 7.17
C VAL A 72 -14.22 -8.77 5.93
N GLN A 73 -14.92 -9.14 4.86
CA GLN A 73 -14.27 -9.54 3.61
C GLN A 73 -13.51 -8.37 2.97
N CYS A 74 -14.08 -7.18 2.95
CA CYS A 74 -13.39 -5.97 2.48
C CYS A 74 -12.10 -5.73 3.27
N LEU A 75 -12.14 -5.82 4.61
CA LEU A 75 -10.95 -5.64 5.46
C LEU A 75 -9.87 -6.69 5.18
N ARG A 76 -10.25 -7.95 4.96
CA ARG A 76 -9.29 -9.03 4.61
C ARG A 76 -8.60 -8.75 3.29
N LEU A 77 -9.35 -8.33 2.29
CA LEU A 77 -8.82 -7.98 0.98
C LEU A 77 -7.92 -6.74 1.04
N SER A 78 -8.31 -5.70 1.79
CA SER A 78 -7.46 -4.52 2.01
C SER A 78 -6.13 -4.87 2.67
N ARG A 79 -6.15 -5.69 3.74
CA ARG A 79 -4.90 -6.15 4.37
C ARG A 79 -4.00 -6.94 3.42
N LYS A 80 -4.60 -7.70 2.51
CA LYS A 80 -3.84 -8.43 1.49
C LYS A 80 -3.14 -7.47 0.51
N LEU A 81 -3.79 -6.39 0.10
CA LEU A 81 -3.13 -5.34 -0.71
C LEU A 81 -1.97 -4.70 0.08
N ASP A 82 -2.21 -4.33 1.34
CA ASP A 82 -1.17 -3.73 2.20
C ASP A 82 0.05 -4.67 2.36
N ASP A 83 -0.20 -5.99 2.50
CA ASP A 83 0.86 -7.00 2.59
C ASP A 83 1.68 -7.08 1.30
N MET A 84 1.03 -7.02 0.14
CA MET A 84 1.70 -7.04 -1.17
C MET A 84 2.55 -5.78 -1.39
N GLU A 85 2.00 -4.60 -1.07
CA GLU A 85 2.70 -3.31 -1.17
C GLU A 85 3.93 -3.27 -0.26
N ARG A 86 3.77 -3.67 1.01
CA ARG A 86 4.86 -3.74 1.97
C ARG A 86 5.94 -4.75 1.57
N LEU A 87 5.56 -5.89 1.02
CA LEU A 87 6.52 -6.87 0.50
C LEU A 87 7.32 -6.31 -0.68
N GLN A 88 6.66 -5.60 -1.59
CA GLN A 88 7.31 -4.95 -2.72
C GLN A 88 8.27 -3.83 -2.26
N LEU A 89 7.87 -3.01 -1.27
CA LEU A 89 8.75 -2.02 -0.64
C LEU A 89 10.01 -2.68 -0.05
N TYR A 90 9.85 -3.82 0.65
CA TYR A 90 10.97 -4.56 1.21
C TYR A 90 11.96 -5.01 0.14
N PHE A 91 11.48 -5.58 -0.97
CA PHE A 91 12.35 -5.99 -2.08
C PHE A 91 13.00 -4.82 -2.81
N ARG A 92 12.30 -3.70 -2.98
CA ARG A 92 12.85 -2.49 -3.58
C ARG A 92 14.01 -1.95 -2.74
N GLY A 93 13.84 -1.88 -1.42
CA GLY A 93 14.91 -1.46 -0.50
C GLY A 93 16.18 -2.30 -0.63
N HIS A 94 16.06 -3.63 -0.74
CA HIS A 94 17.22 -4.51 -0.98
C HIS A 94 17.88 -4.26 -2.34
N THR A 95 17.08 -4.10 -3.37
CA THR A 95 17.57 -3.85 -4.73
C THR A 95 18.32 -2.52 -4.82
N ASP A 96 17.77 -1.47 -4.20
CA ASP A 96 18.37 -0.14 -4.14
C ASP A 96 19.66 -0.14 -3.32
N ALA A 97 19.69 -0.84 -2.18
CA ALA A 97 20.88 -0.99 -1.37
C ALA A 97 22.01 -1.68 -2.15
N VAL A 98 21.72 -2.80 -2.83
CA VAL A 98 22.71 -3.50 -3.66
C VAL A 98 23.19 -2.62 -4.83
N ALA A 99 22.28 -1.91 -5.50
CA ALA A 99 22.62 -0.98 -6.58
C ALA A 99 23.53 0.15 -6.08
N TYR A 100 23.25 0.68 -4.89
CA TYR A 100 24.08 1.71 -4.24
C TYR A 100 25.48 1.18 -3.93
N LEU A 101 25.60 0.01 -3.30
CA LEU A 101 26.91 -0.60 -2.98
C LEU A 101 27.77 -0.83 -4.22
N LYS A 102 27.17 -1.30 -5.33
CA LYS A 102 27.85 -1.41 -6.63
C LYS A 102 28.31 -0.05 -7.16
N LYS A 103 27.47 0.98 -7.06
CA LYS A 103 27.78 2.34 -7.54
C LYS A 103 28.99 2.94 -6.82
N ILE A 104 29.14 2.68 -5.53
CA ILE A 104 30.28 3.15 -4.73
C ILE A 104 31.48 2.18 -4.76
N LYS A 105 31.38 1.07 -5.50
CA LYS A 105 32.40 0.01 -5.59
C LYS A 105 32.75 -0.64 -4.24
N ALA A 106 31.76 -0.75 -3.35
CA ALA A 106 31.90 -1.48 -2.09
C ALA A 106 31.67 -3.00 -2.26
N ILE A 107 30.99 -3.38 -3.35
CA ILE A 107 30.82 -4.76 -3.86
C ILE A 107 30.96 -4.77 -5.38
#